data_AF-A0A356W547-F1
#
_entry.id   AF-A0A356W547-F1
#
_cell.length_a   1.000
_cell.length_b   1.000
_cell.length_c   1.000
_cell.angle_alpha   90.00
_cell.angle_beta   90.00
_cell.angle_gamma   90.00
#
_symmetry.space_group_name_H-M   'P 1'
#
loop_
_entity.id
_entity.type
_entity.pdbx_description
1 polymer ?
#
loop_
_entity_poly.entity_id
_entity_poly.type
_entity_poly.pdbx_seq_one_letter_code
_entity_poly.pdbx_strand_id
1 'polypeptide(L)'
;LHAEHPHVTEDLLRQAYKNRKAHFIQFIRHILGIETLKSFPETVSEAFDRFIKDHSNLTTRQLDFLGLLKNFIIDRETVERKDLIKSPFTVIHPQGIRGVFSPAEVEDILQLTEELAA
;
A
#
# COMPACT_ATOMS: atom_id res chain seq x y z
N LEU A 1 -20.68 29.58 -2.94
CA LEU A 1 -20.94 29.38 -1.49
C LEU A 1 -19.64 28.87 -0.88
N HIS A 2 -18.82 29.81 -0.40
CA HIS A 2 -17.54 29.51 0.27
C HIS A 2 -17.86 29.18 1.73
N ALA A 3 -17.59 27.94 2.16
CA ALA A 3 -17.64 27.61 3.58
C ALA A 3 -16.33 28.11 4.21
N GLU A 4 -16.37 29.29 4.82
CA GLU A 4 -15.19 30.00 5.34
C GLU A 4 -14.54 29.35 6.57
N HIS A 5 -15.11 28.31 7.17
CA HIS A 5 -14.47 27.56 8.25
C HIS A 5 -14.84 26.07 8.22
N PRO A 6 -14.07 25.19 7.55
CA PRO A 6 -14.20 23.77 7.78
C PRO A 6 -13.73 23.50 9.22
N HIS A 7 -14.64 23.11 10.10
CA HIS A 7 -14.27 22.59 11.41
C HIS A 7 -13.21 21.49 11.23
N VAL A 8 -12.16 21.49 12.05
CA VAL A 8 -11.16 20.42 12.00
C VAL A 8 -11.82 19.13 12.49
N THR A 9 -12.11 18.22 11.55
CA THR A 9 -12.64 16.89 11.84
C THR A 9 -11.55 15.84 11.69
N GLU A 10 -11.72 14.69 12.35
CA GLU A 10 -10.80 13.55 12.21
C GLU A 10 -10.70 13.10 10.74
N ASP A 11 -11.81 13.08 10.01
CA ASP A 11 -11.80 12.71 8.58
C ASP A 11 -11.01 13.68 7.71
N LEU A 12 -11.08 14.98 8.00
CA LEU A 12 -10.27 15.98 7.30
C LEU A 12 -8.77 15.76 7.58
N LEU A 13 -8.42 15.42 8.83
CA LEU A 13 -7.04 15.11 9.20
C LEU A 13 -6.56 13.82 8.52
N ARG A 14 -7.39 12.77 8.46
CA ARG A 14 -7.06 11.53 7.73
C ARG A 14 -6.76 11.80 6.26
N GLN A 15 -7.55 12.65 5.61
CA GLN A 15 -7.31 13.05 4.23
C GLN A 15 -6.03 13.88 4.08
N ALA A 16 -5.82 14.88 4.94
CA ALA A 16 -4.68 15.79 4.87
C ALA A 16 -3.33 15.05 5.05
N TYR A 17 -3.28 14.10 5.99
CA TYR A 17 -2.09 13.31 6.30
C TYR A 17 -2.04 11.98 5.53
N LYS A 18 -3.03 11.70 4.66
CA LYS A 18 -3.18 10.43 3.93
C LYS A 18 -3.06 9.20 4.85
N ASN A 19 -3.60 9.28 6.07
CA ASN A 19 -3.57 8.19 7.03
C ASN A 19 -5.01 7.79 7.39
N ARG A 20 -5.41 6.59 6.98
CA ARG A 20 -6.81 6.12 7.06
C ARG A 20 -7.20 5.61 8.45
N LYS A 21 -6.22 5.21 9.27
CA LYS A 21 -6.45 4.51 10.54
C LYS A 21 -6.16 5.37 11.76
N ALA A 22 -5.41 6.46 11.60
CA ALA A 22 -5.05 7.31 12.72
C ALA A 22 -6.29 7.96 13.34
N HIS A 23 -6.28 7.99 14.66
CA HIS A 23 -7.30 8.65 15.47
C HIS A 23 -6.93 10.08 15.82
N PHE A 24 -7.92 10.90 16.21
CA PHE A 24 -7.73 12.31 16.53
C PHE A 24 -6.52 12.57 17.45
N ILE A 25 -6.39 11.83 18.55
CA ILE A 25 -5.29 12.00 19.51
C ILE A 25 -3.92 11.75 18.87
N GLN A 26 -3.80 10.80 17.93
CA GLN A 26 -2.55 10.54 17.24
C GLN A 26 -2.18 11.70 16.31
N PHE A 27 -3.17 12.31 15.62
CA PHE A 27 -2.92 13.52 14.83
C PHE A 27 -2.41 14.67 15.70
N ILE A 28 -3.02 14.88 16.88
CA ILE A 28 -2.56 15.92 17.80
C ILE A 28 -1.12 15.66 18.25
N ARG A 29 -0.78 14.42 18.63
CA ARG A 29 0.60 14.05 18.99
C ARG A 29 1.56 14.27 17.83
N HIS A 30 1.15 13.96 16.61
CA HIS A 30 1.97 14.18 15.42
C HIS A 30 2.21 15.66 15.12
N ILE A 31 1.16 16.48 15.18
CA ILE A 31 1.25 17.94 15.01
C ILE A 31 2.17 18.56 16.06
N LEU A 32 2.13 18.04 17.30
CA LEU A 32 3.00 18.49 18.39
C LEU A 32 4.41 17.88 18.36
N GLY A 33 4.74 17.04 17.37
CA GLY A 33 6.05 16.40 17.26
C GLY A 33 6.34 15.29 18.27
N ILE A 34 5.31 14.74 18.92
CA ILE A 34 5.39 13.70 19.94
C ILE A 34 5.36 12.30 19.32
N GLU A 35 4.65 12.14 18.19
CA GLU A 35 4.44 10.85 17.50
C GLU A 35 4.69 11.01 16.00
N THR A 36 5.34 10.05 15.35
CA THR A 36 5.45 10.05 13.89
C THR A 36 4.29 9.27 13.30
N LEU A 37 3.38 9.95 12.61
CA LEU A 37 2.34 9.33 11.82
C LEU A 37 2.82 9.15 10.39
N LYS A 38 2.82 7.90 9.93
CA LYS A 38 3.12 7.57 8.53
C LYS A 38 1.86 7.71 7.70
N SER A 39 2.01 8.23 6.49
CA SER A 39 0.97 8.16 5.48
C SER A 39 0.79 6.72 4.97
N PHE A 40 -0.34 6.47 4.30
CA PHE A 40 -0.61 5.18 3.68
C PHE A 40 0.46 4.80 2.63
N PRO A 41 0.90 5.70 1.71
CA PRO A 41 1.99 5.39 0.79
C PRO A 41 3.32 5.04 1.46
N GLU A 42 3.66 5.70 2.56
CA GLU A 42 4.86 5.37 3.35
C GLU A 42 4.73 3.98 4.00
N THR A 43 3.57 3.70 4.59
CA THR A 43 3.28 2.39 5.20
C THR A 43 3.39 1.26 4.17
N VAL A 44 2.79 1.44 3.00
CA VAL A 44 2.87 0.49 1.89
C VAL A 44 4.33 0.33 1.43
N SER A 45 5.06 1.43 1.26
CA SER A 45 6.46 1.37 0.80
C SER A 45 7.36 0.61 1.77
N GLU A 46 7.25 0.87 3.07
CA GLU A 46 8.03 0.16 4.08
C GLU A 46 7.68 -1.33 4.16
N ALA A 47 6.40 -1.69 3.99
CA ALA A 47 5.97 -3.08 3.99
C ALA A 47 6.58 -3.85 2.80
N PHE A 48 6.58 -3.24 1.61
CA PHE A 48 7.25 -3.82 0.44
C PHE A 48 8.78 -3.88 0.59
N ASP A 49 9.40 -2.85 1.16
CA ASP A 49 10.84 -2.85 1.41
C ASP A 49 11.25 -3.96 2.40
N ARG A 50 10.44 -4.20 3.42
CA ARG A 50 10.63 -5.32 4.35
C ARG A 50 10.43 -6.66 3.64
N PHE A 51 9.33 -6.81 2.90
CA PHE A 51 9.05 -8.03 2.14
C PHE A 51 10.20 -8.39 1.20
N ILE A 52 10.74 -7.42 0.45
CA ILE A 52 11.86 -7.65 -0.47
C ILE A 52 13.14 -8.03 0.28
N LYS A 53 13.40 -7.45 1.46
CA LYS A 53 14.56 -7.82 2.30
C LYS A 53 14.45 -9.24 2.83
N ASP A 54 13.24 -9.67 3.21
CA ASP A 54 12.99 -11.00 3.73
C ASP A 54 13.04 -12.07 2.62
N HIS A 55 12.86 -11.67 1.35
CA HIS A 55 12.93 -12.52 0.16
C HIS A 55 14.16 -12.17 -0.70
N SER A 56 15.36 -12.51 -0.24
CA SER A 56 16.63 -12.09 -0.88
C SER A 56 16.92 -12.66 -2.28
N ASN A 57 16.10 -13.60 -2.79
CA ASN A 57 16.34 -14.33 -4.04
C ASN A 57 15.40 -13.92 -5.20
N LEU A 58 14.82 -12.73 -5.13
CA LEU A 58 13.89 -12.23 -6.15
C LEU A 58 14.62 -11.88 -7.47
N THR A 59 14.04 -12.32 -8.58
CA THR A 59 14.49 -11.95 -9.93
C THR A 59 14.08 -10.51 -10.29
N THR A 60 14.75 -9.91 -11.29
CA THR A 60 14.36 -8.57 -11.79
C THR A 60 12.89 -8.49 -12.16
N ARG A 61 12.34 -9.53 -12.81
CA ARG A 61 10.92 -9.58 -13.20
C ARG A 61 9.99 -9.61 -11.99
N GLN A 62 10.37 -10.31 -10.92
CA GLN A 62 9.61 -10.32 -9.67
C GLN A 62 9.66 -8.95 -8.97
N LEU A 63 10.82 -8.30 -8.96
CA LEU A 63 10.96 -6.94 -8.42
C LEU A 63 10.13 -5.92 -9.20
N ASP A 64 10.11 -5.99 -10.53
CA ASP A 64 9.26 -5.14 -11.37
C ASP A 64 7.77 -5.35 -11.05
N PHE A 65 7.37 -6.62 -10.83
CA PHE A 65 5.99 -6.94 -10.45
C PHE A 65 5.62 -6.36 -9.08
N LEU A 66 6.50 -6.52 -8.08
CA LEU A 66 6.29 -5.95 -6.75
C LEU A 66 6.26 -4.41 -6.81
N GLY A 67 7.08 -3.78 -7.64
CA GLY A 67 7.05 -2.33 -7.85
C GLY A 67 5.73 -1.86 -8.46
N LEU A 68 5.23 -2.58 -9.47
CA LEU A 68 3.92 -2.31 -10.06
C LEU A 68 2.78 -2.52 -9.06
N LEU A 69 2.84 -3.60 -8.27
CA LEU A 69 1.85 -3.90 -7.23
C LEU A 69 1.83 -2.83 -6.13
N LYS A 70 3.00 -2.41 -5.67
CA LYS A 70 3.14 -1.32 -4.70
C LYS A 70 2.45 -0.04 -5.19
N ASN A 71 2.75 0.38 -6.42
CA ASN A 71 2.13 1.56 -7.01
C ASN A 71 0.61 1.37 -7.18
N PHE A 72 0.18 0.19 -7.64
CA PHE A 72 -1.24 -0.13 -7.78
C PHE A 72 -1.99 0.00 -6.46
N ILE A 73 -1.43 -0.51 -5.35
CA ILE A 73 -2.03 -0.41 -4.01
C ILE A 73 -2.06 1.03 -3.52
N ILE A 74 -1.00 1.82 -3.76
CA ILE A 74 -0.96 3.24 -3.39
C ILE A 74 -2.05 4.02 -4.13
N ASP A 75 -2.27 3.74 -5.41
CA ASP A 75 -3.22 4.49 -6.25
C ASP A 75 -4.67 4.04 -6.08
N ARG A 76 -4.91 2.73 -5.93
CA ARG A 76 -6.25 2.14 -5.85
C ARG A 76 -6.70 1.86 -4.44
N GLU A 77 -5.80 1.99 -3.47
CA GLU A 77 -6.03 1.77 -2.04
C GLU A 77 -6.49 0.35 -1.66
N THR A 78 -6.67 -0.52 -2.65
CA THR A 78 -7.27 -1.84 -2.60
C THR A 78 -6.69 -2.69 -3.73
N VAL A 79 -6.65 -4.00 -3.53
CA VAL A 79 -6.26 -4.96 -4.57
C VAL A 79 -7.00 -6.27 -4.34
N GLU A 80 -7.60 -6.82 -5.39
CA GLU A 80 -8.22 -8.13 -5.35
C GLU A 80 -7.35 -9.19 -6.06
N ARG A 81 -7.49 -10.46 -5.66
CA ARG A 81 -6.78 -11.59 -6.33
C ARG A 81 -6.98 -11.60 -7.86
N LYS A 82 -8.15 -11.16 -8.33
CA LYS A 82 -8.50 -11.10 -9.76
C LYS A 82 -7.75 -10.01 -10.53
N ASP A 83 -7.24 -8.98 -9.84
CA ASP A 83 -6.54 -7.87 -10.47
C ASP A 83 -5.13 -8.28 -10.88
N LEU A 84 -4.48 -9.13 -10.07
CA LEU A 84 -3.11 -9.62 -10.27
C LEU A 84 -2.91 -10.48 -11.52
N ILE A 85 -4.00 -10.86 -12.19
CA ILE A 85 -4.03 -11.63 -13.45
C ILE A 85 -4.57 -10.80 -14.62
N LYS A 86 -4.72 -9.49 -14.46
CA LYS A 86 -5.19 -8.55 -15.48
C LYS A 86 -4.16 -7.43 -15.71
N SER A 87 -4.42 -6.58 -16.68
CA SER A 87 -3.67 -5.33 -16.85
C SER A 87 -3.80 -4.49 -15.56
N PRO A 88 -2.71 -3.85 -15.07
CA PRO A 88 -1.39 -3.69 -15.71
C PRO A 88 -0.42 -4.85 -15.50
N PHE A 89 -0.71 -5.81 -14.61
CA PHE A 89 0.19 -6.91 -14.26
C PHE A 89 0.50 -7.85 -15.43
N THR A 90 -0.46 -8.02 -16.34
CA THR A 90 -0.27 -8.84 -17.54
C THR A 90 0.72 -8.24 -18.55
N VAL A 91 1.14 -6.98 -18.37
CA VAL A 91 2.21 -6.35 -19.16
C VAL A 91 3.57 -6.98 -18.83
N ILE A 92 3.78 -7.38 -17.57
CA ILE A 92 5.02 -8.02 -17.11
C ILE A 92 5.06 -9.49 -17.54
N HIS A 93 3.93 -10.19 -17.41
CA HIS A 93 3.81 -11.58 -17.84
C HIS A 93 2.36 -11.92 -18.27
N PRO A 94 2.12 -12.65 -19.37
CA PRO A 94 0.76 -12.92 -19.86
C PRO A 94 -0.18 -13.61 -18.87
N GLN A 95 0.37 -14.38 -17.93
CA GLN A 95 -0.37 -15.05 -16.85
C GLN A 95 -0.46 -14.22 -15.55
N GLY A 96 0.00 -12.97 -15.57
CA GLY A 96 0.11 -12.11 -14.39
C GLY A 96 1.00 -12.71 -13.31
N ILE A 97 0.58 -12.59 -12.05
CA ILE A 97 1.36 -13.06 -10.89
C ILE A 97 1.75 -14.54 -10.97
N ARG A 98 0.87 -15.38 -11.55
CA ARG A 98 1.05 -16.85 -11.62
C ARG A 98 2.20 -17.29 -12.52
N GLY A 99 2.63 -16.44 -13.44
CA GLY A 99 3.78 -16.73 -14.29
C GLY A 99 5.07 -16.02 -13.86
N VAL A 100 5.02 -15.28 -12.76
CA VAL A 100 6.17 -14.56 -12.19
C VAL A 100 6.59 -15.16 -10.84
N PHE A 101 5.66 -15.71 -10.08
CA PHE A 101 5.88 -16.27 -8.75
C PHE A 101 5.38 -17.71 -8.65
N SER A 102 6.03 -18.50 -7.79
CA SER A 102 5.57 -19.82 -7.39
C SER A 102 4.28 -19.72 -6.53
N PRO A 103 3.49 -20.80 -6.41
CA PRO A 103 2.27 -20.76 -5.60
C PRO A 103 2.49 -20.35 -4.13
N ALA A 104 3.63 -20.70 -3.53
CA ALA A 104 3.96 -20.29 -2.16
C ALA A 104 4.19 -18.77 -2.07
N GLU A 105 5.04 -18.23 -2.95
CA GLU A 105 5.30 -16.78 -3.01
C GLU A 105 4.04 -15.98 -3.35
N VAL A 106 3.12 -16.54 -4.15
CA VAL A 106 1.83 -15.90 -4.43
C VAL A 106 1.02 -15.74 -3.15
N GLU A 107 0.93 -16.76 -2.30
CA GLU A 107 0.20 -16.63 -1.03
C GLU A 107 0.89 -15.64 -0.08
N ASP A 108 2.22 -15.61 -0.03
CA ASP A 108 2.97 -14.63 0.78
C ASP A 108 2.68 -13.19 0.32
N ILE A 109 2.64 -12.96 -1.00
CA ILE A 109 2.28 -11.66 -1.57
C ILE A 109 0.82 -11.31 -1.23
N LEU A 110 -0.09 -12.27 -1.33
CA LEU A 110 -1.50 -12.03 -1.02
C LEU A 110 -1.70 -11.69 0.45
N GLN A 111 -1.00 -12.36 1.36
CA GLN A 111 -0.99 -12.01 2.77
C GLN A 111 -0.49 -10.58 2.99
N LEU A 112 0.63 -10.19 2.36
CA LEU A 112 1.14 -8.81 2.41
C LEU A 112 0.07 -7.80 1.96
N THR A 113 -0.67 -8.10 0.90
CA THR A 113 -1.73 -7.20 0.41
C THR A 113 -2.94 -7.14 1.34
N GLU A 114 -3.30 -8.23 1.99
CA GLU A 114 -4.42 -8.29 2.95
C GLU A 114 -4.09 -7.47 4.22
N GLU A 115 -2.85 -7.54 4.71
CA GLU A 115 -2.37 -6.74 5.85
C GLU A 115 -2.41 -5.23 5.58
N LEU A 116 -2.20 -4.81 4.33
CA LEU A 116 -2.23 -3.41 3.90
C LEU A 116 -3.64 -2.90 3.57
N ALA A 117 -4.58 -3.80 3.26
CA ALA A 117 -5.97 -3.45 2.92
C ALA A 117 -6.90 -3.40 4.14
N ALA A 118 -6.60 -4.14 5.21
CA ALA A 118 -7.21 -3.97 6.54
C ALA A 118 -6.92 -2.57 7.10
#